data_AF-A0A1V5TN54-F1
#
_entry.id   AF-A0A1V5TN54-F1
#
_cell.length_a   1.000
_cell.length_b   1.000
_cell.length_c   1.000
_cell.angle_alpha   90.00
_cell.angle_beta   90.00
_cell.angle_gamma   90.00
#
_symmetry.space_group_name_H-M   'P 1'
#
loop_
_entity.id
_entity.type
_entity.pdbx_description
1 polymer ?
#
loop_
_entity_poly.entity_id
_entity_poly.type
_entity_poly.pdbx_seq_one_letter_code
_entity_poly.pdbx_strand_id
1 'polypeptide(L)'
;MRITAFLAVFALCIGLLAGCGKENPSATKPEATGQTSATASAGETTTGKLTVDKDGWPKGDVAALIPKPGSGTVISAAQPKAGVIVISLKELAGKDLETYVGQLKKKGFDRNIEESTGDNIRNFLAYNERGASVELVYSSKNEIAVITVKSGS
;
A
#
# COMPACT_ATOMS: atom_id res chain seq x y z
N MET A 1 -19.41 -46.88 9.84
CA MET A 1 -19.33 -48.09 8.98
C MET A 1 -19.61 -47.60 7.56
N ARG A 2 -18.67 -47.39 6.63
CA ARG A 2 -17.46 -48.10 6.17
C ARG A 2 -16.44 -47.04 5.68
N ILE A 3 -15.18 -46.98 6.14
CA ILE A 3 -13.97 -47.78 5.80
C ILE A 3 -13.10 -47.10 4.71
N THR A 4 -11.84 -46.82 5.11
CA THR A 4 -10.56 -46.71 4.36
C THR A 4 -10.42 -45.70 3.21
N ALA A 5 -9.52 -44.73 3.29
CA ALA A 5 -8.05 -44.83 3.16
C ALA A 5 -7.59 -45.05 1.72
N PHE A 6 -6.85 -44.08 1.18
CA PHE A 6 -5.74 -44.36 0.26
C PHE A 6 -4.59 -43.41 0.55
N LEU A 7 -3.58 -43.98 1.22
CA LEU A 7 -2.19 -43.58 1.15
C LEU A 7 -1.75 -43.55 -0.32
N ALA A 8 -1.04 -42.50 -0.72
CA ALA A 8 -0.06 -42.58 -1.79
C ALA A 8 1.13 -41.69 -1.43
N VAL A 9 2.06 -42.30 -0.68
CA VAL A 9 3.45 -41.89 -0.60
C VAL A 9 4.05 -42.07 -1.99
N PHE A 10 4.49 -40.99 -2.63
CA PHE A 10 5.45 -41.07 -3.72
C PHE A 10 6.71 -40.32 -3.31
N ALA A 11 7.69 -41.13 -2.92
CA ALA A 11 9.06 -40.74 -2.71
C ALA A 11 9.78 -40.55 -4.05
N LEU A 12 10.83 -39.74 -3.98
CA LEU A 12 12.05 -39.83 -4.79
C LEU A 12 11.99 -39.26 -6.22
N CYS A 13 12.64 -38.10 -6.40
CA CYS A 13 13.68 -37.98 -7.41
C CYS A 13 14.62 -36.80 -7.07
N ILE A 14 15.88 -37.18 -6.92
CA ILE A 14 17.07 -36.37 -6.68
C ILE A 14 17.42 -35.62 -7.97
N GLY A 15 17.84 -34.36 -7.85
CA GLY A 15 18.34 -33.57 -8.98
C GLY A 15 19.22 -32.42 -8.51
N LEU A 16 20.47 -32.76 -8.16
CA LEU A 16 21.58 -31.83 -7.93
C LEU A 16 21.83 -30.96 -9.17
N LEU A 17 21.79 -29.64 -9.00
CA LEU A 17 22.54 -28.70 -9.83
C LEU A 17 23.25 -27.70 -8.91
N ALA A 18 24.36 -28.16 -8.33
CA ALA A 18 25.38 -27.27 -7.79
C ALA A 18 26.19 -26.73 -8.99
N GLY A 19 25.77 -25.58 -9.51
CA GLY A 19 26.56 -24.77 -10.45
C GLY A 19 27.45 -23.81 -9.67
N CYS A 20 28.77 -24.03 -9.73
CA CYS A 20 29.79 -23.12 -9.21
C CYS A 20 29.88 -21.86 -10.09
N GLY A 21 29.78 -20.68 -9.47
CA GLY A 21 30.05 -19.38 -10.09
C GLY A 21 30.72 -18.44 -9.09
N LYS A 22 31.96 -18.07 -9.38
CA LYS A 22 32.88 -17.18 -8.66
C LYS A 22 32.28 -15.83 -8.26
N GLU A 23 32.58 -15.35 -7.04
CA GLU A 23 33.46 -14.18 -6.84
C GLU A 23 33.87 -13.99 -5.36
N ASN A 24 34.98 -13.27 -5.20
CA ASN A 24 36.00 -13.34 -4.14
C ASN A 24 35.71 -12.42 -2.92
N PRO A 25 36.51 -12.52 -1.84
CA PRO A 25 36.23 -11.96 -0.51
C PRO A 25 36.88 -10.58 -0.27
N SER A 26 36.35 -9.84 0.71
CA SER A 26 37.20 -9.14 1.68
C SER A 26 36.40 -8.74 2.92
N ALA A 27 37.03 -9.02 4.06
CA ALA A 27 36.55 -8.90 5.42
C ALA A 27 36.86 -7.53 6.04
N THR A 28 36.43 -7.39 7.31
CA THR A 28 36.92 -6.47 8.38
C THR A 28 35.99 -5.27 8.61
N LYS A 29 35.46 -4.95 9.79
CA LYS A 29 35.53 -5.45 11.19
C LYS A 29 34.38 -4.74 11.97
N PRO A 30 33.84 -5.32 13.06
CA PRO A 30 32.83 -4.68 13.89
C PRO A 30 33.46 -3.72 14.92
N GLU A 31 32.77 -2.63 15.26
CA GLU A 31 32.89 -2.02 16.58
C GLU A 31 31.63 -1.25 16.96
N ALA A 32 31.30 -1.36 18.25
CA ALA A 32 30.03 -1.00 18.85
C ALA A 32 30.09 0.37 19.54
N THR A 33 28.89 0.83 19.95
CA THR A 33 28.58 1.67 21.12
C THR A 33 28.25 3.12 20.83
N GLY A 34 27.04 3.56 21.24
CA GLY A 34 26.78 4.97 21.51
C GLY A 34 25.35 5.51 21.31
N GLN A 35 24.41 5.06 22.15
CA GLN A 35 23.30 5.82 22.78
C GLN A 35 22.48 6.90 22.01
N THR A 36 21.17 6.60 21.92
CA THR A 36 20.00 7.39 22.35
C THR A 36 19.96 8.92 22.14
N SER A 37 19.03 9.41 21.32
CA SER A 37 17.89 10.25 21.77
C SER A 37 16.84 10.46 20.67
N ALA A 38 15.60 10.58 21.12
CA ALA A 38 14.39 10.76 20.34
C ALA A 38 14.41 12.02 19.45
N THR A 39 13.72 11.97 18.31
CA THR A 39 12.64 12.91 17.97
C THR A 39 11.91 12.39 16.74
N ALA A 40 10.61 12.12 16.91
CA ALA A 40 9.68 11.99 15.80
C ALA A 40 9.67 13.31 15.03
N SER A 41 10.25 13.32 13.83
CA SER A 41 10.06 14.43 12.90
C SER A 41 8.73 14.19 12.19
N ALA A 42 7.65 14.70 12.79
CA ALA A 42 6.42 14.97 12.09
C ALA A 42 6.79 15.91 10.91
N GLY A 43 6.48 15.44 9.71
CA GLY A 43 6.86 16.13 8.48
C GLY A 43 6.18 17.48 8.35
N GLU A 44 6.93 18.42 7.79
CA GLU A 44 6.36 19.59 7.13
C GLU A 44 7.09 19.78 5.80
N THR A 45 6.41 19.40 4.72
CA THR A 45 6.68 19.96 3.39
C THR A 45 5.39 20.60 2.92
N THR A 46 5.18 21.84 3.36
CA THR A 46 4.06 22.69 2.94
C THR A 46 4.35 23.26 1.56
N THR A 47 3.59 22.84 0.54
CA THR A 47 3.29 23.71 -0.61
C THR A 47 1.84 23.49 -1.04
N GLY A 48 0.96 24.37 -0.56
CA GLY A 48 -0.50 24.36 -0.75
C GLY A 48 -1.21 24.09 0.57
N LYS A 49 -1.97 25.07 1.10
CA LYS A 49 -2.70 24.94 2.37
C LYS A 49 -3.86 23.94 2.20
N LEU A 50 -3.54 22.65 2.27
CA LEU A 50 -4.53 21.58 2.31
C LEU A 50 -5.38 21.79 3.56
N THR A 51 -6.70 21.85 3.37
CA THR A 51 -7.64 21.92 4.49
C THR A 51 -8.10 20.51 4.80
N VAL A 52 -8.09 20.12 6.08
CA VAL A 52 -8.49 18.80 6.54
C VAL A 52 -9.70 18.87 7.48
N ASP A 53 -10.39 17.75 7.67
CA ASP A 53 -11.39 17.58 8.73
C ASP A 53 -10.76 17.26 10.09
N LYS A 54 -11.60 17.02 11.10
CA LYS A 54 -11.15 16.71 12.47
C LYS A 54 -10.31 15.43 12.58
N ASP A 55 -10.42 14.52 11.61
CA ASP A 55 -9.71 13.25 11.56
C ASP A 55 -8.55 13.28 10.54
N GLY A 56 -8.19 14.47 10.04
CA GLY A 56 -7.11 14.64 9.05
C GLY A 56 -7.51 14.33 7.61
N TRP A 57 -8.77 13.97 7.32
CA TRP A 57 -9.19 13.69 5.95
C TRP A 57 -9.23 14.99 5.13
N PRO A 58 -8.65 15.02 3.92
CA PRO A 58 -8.63 16.22 3.11
C PRO A 58 -10.03 16.66 2.69
N LYS A 59 -10.22 17.97 2.61
CA LYS A 59 -11.40 18.62 2.05
C LYS A 59 -11.08 19.20 0.68
N GLY A 60 -12.13 19.49 -0.09
CA GLY A 60 -12.04 20.12 -1.41
C GLY A 60 -12.37 19.16 -2.54
N ASP A 61 -12.39 19.69 -3.76
CA ASP A 61 -12.98 19.03 -4.92
C ASP A 61 -12.31 17.71 -5.28
N VAL A 62 -10.97 17.65 -5.19
CA VAL A 62 -10.21 16.41 -5.48
C VAL A 62 -10.51 15.35 -4.42
N ALA A 63 -10.60 15.72 -3.15
CA ALA A 63 -10.91 14.78 -2.06
C ALA A 63 -12.35 14.28 -2.15
N ALA A 64 -13.28 15.11 -2.62
CA ALA A 64 -14.68 14.73 -2.81
C ALA A 64 -14.89 13.66 -3.92
N LEU A 65 -13.89 13.41 -4.78
CA LEU A 65 -13.94 12.37 -5.79
C LEU A 65 -13.96 10.96 -5.18
N ILE A 66 -13.31 10.78 -4.03
CA ILE A 66 -13.21 9.49 -3.34
C ILE A 66 -13.99 9.51 -2.01
N PRO A 67 -14.53 8.38 -1.56
CA PRO A 67 -15.14 8.30 -0.24
C PRO A 67 -14.04 8.32 0.84
N LYS A 68 -14.38 8.77 2.05
CA LYS A 68 -13.53 8.51 3.23
C LYS A 68 -13.70 7.03 3.63
N PRO A 69 -12.62 6.26 3.80
CA PRO A 69 -12.73 4.90 4.30
C PRO A 69 -13.39 4.86 5.68
N GLY A 70 -14.11 3.78 5.97
CA GLY A 70 -14.78 3.58 7.27
C GLY A 70 -13.85 3.15 8.41
N SER A 71 -12.60 2.82 8.11
CA SER A 71 -11.57 2.41 9.07
C SER A 71 -10.18 2.90 8.65
N GLY A 72 -9.19 2.66 9.52
CA GLY A 72 -7.86 3.22 9.41
C GLY A 72 -7.77 4.65 9.96
N THR A 73 -6.56 5.06 10.30
CA THR A 73 -6.25 6.37 10.87
C THR A 73 -5.43 7.17 9.86
N VAL A 74 -5.87 8.38 9.49
CA VAL A 74 -5.07 9.27 8.65
C VAL A 74 -3.82 9.71 9.43
N ILE A 75 -2.65 9.42 8.88
CA ILE A 75 -1.36 9.82 9.45
C ILE A 75 -0.69 10.95 8.66
N SER A 76 -1.09 11.14 7.41
CA SER A 76 -0.65 12.25 6.58
C SER A 76 -1.65 12.50 5.47
N ALA A 77 -1.83 13.77 5.12
CA ALA A 77 -2.50 14.20 3.92
C ALA A 77 -1.72 15.39 3.34
N ALA A 78 -1.44 15.35 2.04
CA ALA A 78 -0.68 16.38 1.36
C ALA A 78 -1.28 16.68 -0.02
N GLN A 79 -1.08 17.91 -0.48
CA GLN A 79 -1.44 18.35 -1.82
C GLN A 79 -0.16 18.79 -2.54
N PRO A 80 0.62 17.87 -3.14
CA PRO A 80 1.91 18.21 -3.73
C PRO A 80 1.81 19.20 -4.89
N LYS A 81 0.67 19.25 -5.57
CA LYS A 81 0.33 20.24 -6.60
C LYS A 81 -1.18 20.37 -6.78
N ALA A 82 -1.62 21.38 -7.52
CA ALA A 82 -3.03 21.52 -7.91
C ALA A 82 -3.54 20.24 -8.57
N GLY A 83 -4.76 19.83 -8.21
CA GLY A 83 -5.39 18.63 -8.76
C GLY A 83 -4.87 17.30 -8.23
N VAL A 84 -3.92 17.28 -7.28
CA VAL A 84 -3.35 16.03 -6.74
C VAL A 84 -3.36 16.03 -5.23
N ILE A 85 -3.93 15.00 -4.62
CA ILE A 85 -3.84 14.75 -3.18
C ILE A 85 -3.21 13.37 -2.93
N VAL A 86 -2.45 13.27 -1.84
CA VAL A 86 -1.86 12.03 -1.34
C VAL A 86 -2.27 11.87 0.11
N ILE A 87 -2.80 10.71 0.47
CA ILE A 87 -3.32 10.40 1.80
C ILE A 87 -2.66 9.11 2.27
N SER A 88 -2.08 9.13 3.46
CA SER A 88 -1.54 7.94 4.11
C SER A 88 -2.42 7.54 5.29
N LEU A 89 -2.84 6.28 5.31
CA LEU A 89 -3.61 5.64 6.37
C LEU A 89 -2.73 4.61 7.06
N LYS A 90 -2.83 4.49 8.38
CA LYS A 90 -2.34 3.33 9.16
C LYS A 90 -3.51 2.52 9.70
N GLU A 91 -3.22 1.31 10.19
CA GLU A 91 -4.20 0.44 10.86
C GLU A 91 -5.40 0.10 9.95
N LEU A 92 -5.18 0.05 8.63
CA LEU A 92 -6.19 -0.40 7.68
C LEU A 92 -6.05 -1.90 7.50
N ALA A 93 -6.98 -2.69 8.05
CA ALA A 93 -6.95 -4.13 7.90
C ALA A 93 -7.21 -4.56 6.45
N GLY A 94 -6.66 -5.70 6.03
CA GLY A 94 -6.82 -6.20 4.65
C GLY A 94 -8.28 -6.37 4.19
N LYS A 95 -9.19 -6.78 5.06
CA LYS A 95 -10.64 -6.87 4.73
C LYS A 95 -11.28 -5.49 4.47
N ASP A 96 -10.78 -4.47 5.16
CA ASP A 96 -11.30 -3.10 5.06
C ASP A 96 -10.74 -2.41 3.81
N LEU A 97 -9.51 -2.78 3.40
CA LEU A 97 -8.97 -2.43 2.09
C LEU A 97 -9.89 -2.90 0.96
N GLU A 98 -10.26 -4.18 0.94
CA GLU A 98 -11.12 -4.72 -0.13
C GLU A 98 -12.49 -4.01 -0.14
N THR A 99 -13.03 -3.72 1.05
CA THR A 99 -14.24 -2.90 1.19
C THR A 99 -14.06 -1.52 0.57
N TYR A 100 -12.92 -0.86 0.83
CA TYR A 100 -12.62 0.46 0.32
C TYR A 100 -12.41 0.47 -1.20
N VAL A 101 -11.71 -0.51 -1.77
CA VAL A 101 -11.61 -0.69 -3.23
C VAL A 101 -12.99 -0.84 -3.86
N GLY A 102 -13.89 -1.60 -3.23
CA GLY A 102 -15.29 -1.70 -3.67
C GLY A 102 -16.03 -0.35 -3.63
N GLN A 103 -15.76 0.51 -2.65
CA GLN A 103 -16.34 1.86 -2.58
C GLN A 103 -15.78 2.78 -3.68
N LEU A 104 -14.49 2.66 -4.01
CA LEU A 104 -13.86 3.41 -5.12
C LEU A 104 -14.51 3.03 -6.46
N LYS A 105 -14.69 1.74 -6.73
CA LYS A 105 -15.39 1.24 -7.92
C LYS A 105 -16.83 1.78 -7.98
N LYS A 106 -17.57 1.76 -6.87
CA LYS A 106 -18.92 2.36 -6.76
C LYS A 106 -18.96 3.88 -6.96
N LYS A 107 -17.83 4.57 -6.75
CA LYS A 107 -17.67 6.01 -7.06
C LYS A 107 -17.27 6.29 -8.51
N GLY A 108 -17.26 5.26 -9.35
CA GLY A 108 -16.99 5.38 -10.78
C GLY A 108 -15.53 5.19 -11.16
N PHE A 109 -14.64 4.83 -10.23
CA PHE A 109 -13.28 4.41 -10.55
C PHE A 109 -13.26 2.95 -11.01
N ASP A 110 -13.86 2.70 -12.17
CA ASP A 110 -14.07 1.37 -12.74
C ASP A 110 -13.49 1.20 -14.16
N ARG A 111 -12.74 2.20 -14.64
CA ARG A 111 -12.09 2.20 -15.96
C ARG A 111 -10.61 1.91 -15.84
N ASN A 112 -10.10 1.17 -16.82
CA ASN A 112 -8.68 0.83 -16.96
C ASN A 112 -8.07 0.37 -15.64
N ILE A 113 -8.74 -0.59 -14.99
CA ILE A 113 -8.33 -1.10 -13.69
C ILE A 113 -7.02 -1.88 -13.85
N GLU A 114 -6.02 -1.51 -13.08
CA GLU A 114 -4.77 -2.25 -12.90
C GLU A 114 -4.66 -2.69 -11.44
N GLU A 115 -4.60 -3.99 -11.21
CA GLU A 115 -4.49 -4.59 -9.88
C GLU A 115 -3.29 -5.52 -9.84
N SER A 116 -2.47 -5.42 -8.79
CA SER A 116 -1.38 -6.37 -8.54
C SER A 116 -1.32 -6.76 -7.07
N THR A 117 -0.98 -8.02 -6.82
CA THR A 117 -0.79 -8.57 -5.48
C THR A 117 0.57 -9.25 -5.45
N GLY A 118 1.47 -8.74 -4.61
CA GLY A 118 2.70 -9.40 -4.19
C GLY A 118 2.60 -9.86 -2.74
N ASP A 119 3.70 -10.41 -2.20
CA ASP A 119 3.72 -11.07 -0.88
C ASP A 119 3.13 -10.22 0.25
N ASN A 120 3.42 -8.92 0.26
CA ASN A 120 2.94 -8.00 1.29
C ASN A 120 2.47 -6.66 0.74
N ILE A 121 2.38 -6.53 -0.59
CA ILE A 121 2.02 -5.29 -1.27
C ILE A 121 0.85 -5.57 -2.19
N ARG A 122 -0.18 -4.73 -2.12
CA ARG A 122 -1.31 -4.72 -3.05
C ARG A 122 -1.37 -3.35 -3.71
N ASN A 123 -1.54 -3.31 -5.02
CA ASN A 123 -1.76 -2.07 -5.76
C ASN A 123 -3.11 -2.12 -6.46
N PHE A 124 -3.78 -0.98 -6.49
CA PHE A 124 -4.98 -0.73 -7.27
C PHE A 124 -4.85 0.63 -7.95
N LEU A 125 -4.94 0.66 -9.27
CA LEU A 125 -5.03 1.88 -10.07
C LEU A 125 -6.30 1.81 -10.90
N ALA A 126 -7.09 2.88 -10.90
CA ALA A 126 -8.27 2.97 -11.72
C ALA A 126 -8.59 4.42 -12.07
N TYR A 127 -9.41 4.58 -13.11
CA TYR A 127 -9.85 5.87 -13.63
C TYR A 127 -11.38 5.95 -13.60
N ASN A 128 -11.90 7.17 -13.54
CA ASN A 128 -13.32 7.44 -13.77
C ASN A 128 -13.59 8.01 -15.16
N GLU A 129 -14.87 8.15 -15.52
CA GLU A 129 -15.30 8.66 -16.84
C GLU A 129 -14.80 10.08 -17.15
N ARG A 130 -14.49 10.86 -16.12
CA ARG A 130 -13.97 12.23 -16.22
C ARG A 130 -12.44 12.27 -16.33
N GLY A 131 -11.77 11.14 -16.46
CA GLY A 131 -10.31 11.04 -16.55
C GLY A 131 -9.57 11.27 -15.22
N ALA A 132 -10.27 11.38 -14.09
CA ALA A 132 -9.63 11.39 -12.79
C ALA A 132 -9.11 9.98 -12.45
N SER A 133 -8.01 9.89 -11.71
CA SER A 133 -7.41 8.62 -11.32
C SER A 133 -7.30 8.47 -9.80
N VAL A 134 -7.40 7.24 -9.33
CA VAL A 134 -7.02 6.85 -7.97
C VAL A 134 -5.99 5.73 -8.06
N GLU A 135 -4.88 5.90 -7.35
CA GLU A 135 -3.88 4.87 -7.12
C GLU A 135 -3.84 4.59 -5.62
N LEU A 136 -3.91 3.31 -5.24
CA LEU A 136 -3.83 2.84 -3.88
C LEU A 136 -2.72 1.80 -3.80
N VAL A 137 -1.74 2.07 -2.95
CA VAL A 137 -0.67 1.12 -2.59
C VAL A 137 -0.85 0.72 -1.14
N TYR A 138 -1.03 -0.56 -0.87
CA TYR A 138 -1.24 -1.09 0.46
C TYR A 138 -0.13 -2.07 0.86
N SER A 139 0.41 -1.89 2.06
CA SER A 139 1.34 -2.81 2.70
C SER A 139 0.66 -3.58 3.82
N SER A 140 0.40 -4.88 3.62
CA SER A 140 -0.19 -5.74 4.66
C SER A 140 0.74 -5.94 5.85
N LYS A 141 2.05 -5.91 5.61
CA LYS A 141 3.07 -6.02 6.67
C LYS A 141 3.01 -4.86 7.66
N ASN A 142 2.71 -3.66 7.19
CA ASN A 142 2.69 -2.45 8.01
C ASN A 142 1.27 -1.93 8.29
N GLU A 143 0.25 -2.54 7.67
CA GLU A 143 -1.14 -2.06 7.64
C GLU A 143 -1.25 -0.59 7.24
N ILE A 144 -0.43 -0.19 6.25
CA ILE A 144 -0.38 1.17 5.71
C ILE A 144 -0.94 1.17 4.30
N ALA A 145 -1.86 2.10 4.02
CA ALA A 145 -2.31 2.41 2.66
C ALA A 145 -1.88 3.83 2.29
N VAL A 146 -1.37 4.00 1.07
CA VAL A 146 -1.14 5.30 0.44
C VAL A 146 -2.10 5.44 -0.71
N ILE A 147 -2.92 6.49 -0.69
CA ILE A 147 -3.94 6.79 -1.69
C ILE A 147 -3.53 8.08 -2.39
N THR A 148 -3.28 7.99 -3.69
CA THR A 148 -3.03 9.15 -4.55
C THR A 148 -4.24 9.37 -5.45
N VAL A 149 -4.83 10.56 -5.39
CA VAL A 149 -5.93 10.95 -6.27
C VAL A 149 -5.48 12.10 -7.15
N LYS A 150 -5.77 12.00 -8.44
CA LYS A 150 -5.50 13.04 -9.43
C LYS A 150 -6.82 13.43 -10.10
N SER A 151 -7.14 14.71 -10.15
CA SER A 151 -8.27 15.21 -10.95
C SER A 151 -8.02 14.95 -12.43
N GLY A 152 -9.08 14.68 -13.18
CA GLY A 152 -9.02 14.62 -14.64
C GLY A 152 -8.74 16.00 -15.25
N SER A 153 -8.26 15.97 -16.50
CA SER A 153 -8.03 17.15 -17.34
C SER A 153 -9.30 17.58 -18.07
#